data_AF-A0A4U0ZX65-F1
#
_entry.id   AF-A0A4U0ZX65-F1
#
_cell.length_a   1.000
_cell.length_b   1.000
_cell.length_c   1.000
_cell.angle_alpha   90.00
_cell.angle_beta   90.00
_cell.angle_gamma   90.00
#
_symmetry.space_group_name_H-M   'P 1'
#
loop_
_entity.id
_entity.type
_entity.pdbx_description
1 polymer ?
#
loop_
_entity_poly.entity_id
_entity_poly.type
_entity_poly.pdbx_seq_one_letter_code
_entity_poly.pdbx_strand_id
1 'polypeptide(L)'
;MTLKKGGEQITDEKLQNDLTILTHTRDINLITQWHNLTLRSYKSFLDDIDKAVAEGEVDGKDQNDMRNIVNGFMERKMRNFCFIMHLSNFEEISFLVCKEKKETINKATSSIIRFKKGWSLKAGCDVEKLTDWNTLLKAEKVRNCILHACERVSLVSEKRRKGLEAIIKEENLTVSSGRIEITVDYIDKVKNAILELVNLDRGGKSGFGSSDQ
;
A
#
# COMPACT_ATOMS: atom_id res chain seq x y z
N MET A 1 -3.88 -24.90 -28.62
CA MET A 1 -3.64 -25.71 -27.40
C MET A 1 -4.64 -25.23 -26.36
N THR A 2 -5.60 -26.05 -25.95
CA THR A 2 -6.71 -25.62 -25.10
C THR A 2 -6.33 -25.83 -23.64
N LEU A 3 -6.21 -24.76 -22.86
CA LEU A 3 -5.85 -24.84 -21.44
C LEU A 3 -7.07 -25.29 -20.62
N LYS A 4 -6.88 -26.31 -19.78
CA LYS A 4 -7.89 -26.82 -18.85
C LYS A 4 -7.42 -26.62 -17.42
N LYS A 5 -8.31 -26.18 -16.53
CA LYS A 5 -8.09 -26.11 -15.07
C LYS A 5 -9.21 -26.88 -14.39
N GLY A 6 -8.87 -27.94 -13.65
CA GLY A 6 -9.88 -28.80 -13.00
C GLY A 6 -10.81 -29.54 -13.96
N GLY A 7 -10.43 -29.73 -15.22
CA GLY A 7 -11.26 -30.38 -16.24
C GLY A 7 -12.11 -29.43 -17.10
N GLU A 8 -12.29 -28.18 -16.68
CA GLU A 8 -13.03 -27.16 -17.44
C GLU A 8 -12.14 -26.40 -18.41
N GLN A 9 -12.69 -26.05 -19.58
CA GLN A 9 -12.04 -25.22 -20.57
C GLN A 9 -12.00 -23.76 -20.09
N ILE A 10 -10.80 -23.19 -19.99
CA ILE A 10 -10.63 -21.79 -19.63
C ILE A 10 -10.87 -20.94 -20.87
N THR A 11 -11.73 -19.93 -20.75
CA THR A 11 -11.92 -18.93 -21.81
C THR A 11 -10.71 -17.99 -21.88
N ASP A 12 -10.39 -17.46 -23.07
CA ASP A 12 -9.29 -16.50 -23.22
C ASP A 12 -9.48 -15.26 -22.32
N GLU A 13 -10.72 -14.82 -22.13
CA GLU A 13 -11.05 -13.72 -21.21
C GLU A 13 -10.71 -14.05 -19.76
N LYS A 14 -11.03 -15.26 -19.30
CA LYS A 14 -10.71 -15.71 -17.94
C LYS A 14 -9.20 -15.84 -17.76
N LEU A 15 -8.49 -16.39 -18.74
CA LEU A 15 -7.04 -16.49 -18.72
C LEU A 15 -6.38 -15.10 -18.66
N GLN A 16 -6.84 -14.16 -19.47
CA GLN A 16 -6.32 -12.79 -19.49
C GLN A 16 -6.53 -12.11 -18.12
N ASN A 17 -7.71 -12.27 -17.52
CA ASN A 17 -7.99 -11.74 -16.19
C ASN A 17 -7.08 -12.36 -15.12
N ASP A 18 -6.91 -13.68 -15.11
CA ASP A 18 -6.04 -14.40 -14.17
C ASP A 18 -4.59 -13.89 -14.29
N LEU A 19 -4.09 -13.70 -15.52
CA LEU A 19 -2.75 -13.15 -15.77
C LEU A 19 -2.62 -11.69 -15.28
N THR A 20 -3.64 -10.87 -15.48
CA THR A 20 -3.67 -9.48 -14.98
C THR A 20 -3.63 -9.44 -13.46
N ILE A 21 -4.46 -10.25 -12.78
CA ILE A 21 -4.49 -10.37 -11.31
C ILE A 21 -3.12 -10.82 -10.80
N LEU A 22 -2.55 -11.85 -11.41
CA LEU A 22 -1.23 -12.37 -11.05
C LEU A 22 -0.14 -11.31 -11.19
N THR A 23 -0.18 -10.53 -12.27
CA THR A 23 0.78 -9.46 -12.54
C THR A 23 0.69 -8.36 -11.48
N HIS A 24 -0.50 -7.84 -11.21
CA HIS A 24 -0.69 -6.79 -10.20
C HIS A 24 -0.32 -7.27 -8.78
N THR A 25 -0.69 -8.51 -8.44
CA THR A 25 -0.31 -9.12 -7.16
C THR A 25 1.20 -9.24 -7.04
N ARG A 26 1.89 -9.64 -8.12
CA ARG A 26 3.34 -9.71 -8.16
C ARG A 26 3.97 -8.34 -7.98
N ASP A 27 3.49 -7.31 -8.66
CA ASP A 27 4.04 -5.95 -8.58
C ASP A 27 3.94 -5.38 -7.15
N ILE A 28 2.78 -5.52 -6.51
CA ILE A 28 2.57 -5.13 -5.11
C ILE A 28 3.52 -5.89 -4.18
N ASN A 29 3.68 -7.20 -4.38
CA ASN A 29 4.61 -7.98 -3.57
C ASN A 29 6.07 -7.58 -3.81
N LEU A 30 6.46 -7.24 -5.03
CA LEU A 30 7.81 -6.76 -5.37
C LEU A 30 8.16 -5.46 -4.63
N ILE A 31 7.20 -4.53 -4.48
CA ILE A 31 7.41 -3.30 -3.67
C ILE A 31 7.81 -3.66 -2.23
N THR A 32 7.10 -4.62 -1.63
CA THR A 32 7.38 -5.07 -0.25
C THR A 32 8.71 -5.81 -0.16
N GLN A 33 9.00 -6.68 -1.14
CA GLN A 33 10.27 -7.42 -1.19
C GLN A 33 11.47 -6.48 -1.35
N TRP A 34 11.35 -5.46 -2.20
CA TRP A 34 12.37 -4.45 -2.37
C TRP A 34 12.59 -3.64 -1.09
N HIS A 35 11.52 -3.23 -0.41
CA HIS A 35 11.61 -2.58 0.90
C HIS A 35 12.35 -3.47 1.92
N ASN A 36 11.99 -4.74 2.03
CA ASN A 36 12.60 -5.68 2.96
C ASN A 36 14.08 -5.96 2.63
N LEU A 37 14.41 -6.09 1.34
CA LEU A 37 15.79 -6.21 0.90
C LEU A 37 16.61 -4.99 1.33
N THR A 38 16.08 -3.79 1.08
CA THR A 38 16.72 -2.52 1.41
C THR A 38 16.97 -2.39 2.92
N LEU A 39 15.97 -2.71 3.76
CA LEU A 39 16.14 -2.72 5.22
C LEU A 39 17.20 -3.73 5.68
N ARG A 40 17.23 -4.94 5.11
CA ARG A 40 18.26 -5.94 5.43
C ARG A 40 19.65 -5.47 5.04
N SER A 41 19.81 -4.86 3.87
CA SER A 41 21.09 -4.30 3.43
C SER A 41 21.59 -3.21 4.37
N TYR A 42 20.71 -2.34 4.87
CA TYR A 42 21.10 -1.33 5.86
C TYR A 42 21.46 -1.91 7.22
N LYS A 43 20.73 -2.93 7.66
CA LYS A 43 21.08 -3.62 8.90
C LYS A 43 22.46 -4.28 8.80
N SER A 44 22.74 -4.97 7.69
CA SER A 44 24.06 -5.56 7.45
C SER A 44 25.17 -4.51 7.48
N PHE A 45 24.93 -3.34 6.89
CA PHE A 45 25.88 -2.23 6.93
C PHE A 45 26.14 -1.72 8.36
N LEU A 46 25.10 -1.65 9.21
CA LEU A 46 25.27 -1.30 10.62
C LEU A 46 26.07 -2.36 11.38
N ASP A 47 25.80 -3.64 11.12
CA ASP A 47 26.53 -4.75 11.72
C ASP A 47 28.02 -4.71 11.33
N ASP A 48 28.35 -4.33 10.09
CA ASP A 48 29.73 -4.14 9.62
C ASP A 48 30.42 -2.95 10.33
N ILE A 49 29.70 -1.85 10.57
CA ILE A 49 30.23 -0.72 11.36
C ILE A 49 30.52 -1.16 12.79
N ASP A 50 29.59 -1.89 13.43
CA ASP A 50 29.77 -2.35 14.81
C ASP A 50 31.01 -3.23 14.93
N LYS A 51 31.28 -4.05 13.91
CA LYS A 51 32.50 -4.87 13.83
C LYS A 51 33.76 -4.00 13.71
N ALA A 52 33.78 -3.02 12.81
CA ALA A 52 34.91 -2.12 12.63
C ALA A 52 35.24 -1.32 13.92
N VAL A 53 34.22 -0.93 14.69
CA VAL A 53 34.40 -0.29 16.00
C VAL A 53 35.02 -1.26 17.01
N ALA A 54 34.56 -2.51 17.05
CA ALA A 54 35.12 -3.53 17.92
C ALA A 54 36.60 -3.84 17.59
N GLU A 55 36.98 -3.68 16.31
CA GLU A 55 38.35 -3.83 15.81
C GLU A 55 39.20 -2.56 16.00
N GLY A 56 38.62 -1.47 16.51
CA GLY A 56 39.31 -0.19 16.75
C GLY A 56 39.55 0.64 15.49
N GLU A 57 38.92 0.29 14.37
CA GLU A 57 39.05 0.98 13.09
C GLU A 57 38.19 2.25 12.99
N VAL A 58 37.16 2.36 13.84
CA VAL A 58 36.20 3.47 13.88
C VAL A 58 36.00 3.94 15.33
N ASP A 59 35.98 5.26 15.56
CA ASP A 59 35.69 5.84 16.87
C ASP A 59 34.23 5.58 17.29
N GLY A 60 34.00 5.28 18.57
CA GLY A 60 32.66 5.02 19.11
C GLY A 60 31.72 6.23 19.02
N LYS A 61 32.26 7.45 18.93
CA LYS A 61 31.46 8.65 18.65
C LYS A 61 30.90 8.65 17.22
N ASP A 62 31.75 8.34 16.24
CA ASP A 62 31.36 8.26 14.83
C ASP A 62 30.33 7.15 14.60
N GLN A 63 30.45 6.03 15.32
CA GLN A 63 29.44 4.96 15.33
C GLN A 63 28.06 5.47 15.77
N ASN A 64 27.99 6.25 16.85
CA ASN A 64 26.73 6.77 17.38
C ASN A 64 26.09 7.76 16.40
N ASP A 65 26.87 8.63 15.78
CA ASP A 65 26.39 9.58 14.79
C ASP A 65 25.85 8.84 13.54
N MET A 66 26.57 7.83 13.05
CA MET A 66 26.12 6.98 11.94
C MET A 66 24.83 6.22 12.28
N ARG A 67 24.74 5.62 13.47
CA ARG A 67 23.52 4.93 13.93
C ARG A 67 22.32 5.86 14.01
N ASN A 68 22.51 7.08 14.52
CA ASN A 68 21.43 8.07 14.60
C ASN A 68 20.92 8.47 13.20
N ILE A 69 21.82 8.64 12.23
CA ILE A 69 21.47 8.91 10.84
C ILE A 69 20.71 7.72 10.25
N VAL A 70 21.26 6.50 10.35
CA VAL A 70 20.66 5.32 9.71
C VAL A 70 19.32 4.95 10.35
N ASN A 71 19.24 4.83 11.67
CA ASN A 71 18.01 4.41 12.36
C ASN A 71 16.90 5.47 12.25
N GLY A 72 17.23 6.76 12.44
CA GLY A 72 16.24 7.83 12.44
C GLY A 72 15.76 8.24 11.04
N PHE A 73 16.64 8.16 10.04
CA PHE A 73 16.31 8.55 8.68
C PHE A 73 15.88 7.35 7.83
N MET A 74 16.68 6.29 7.75
CA MET A 74 16.47 5.24 6.75
C MET A 74 15.25 4.38 7.04
N GLU A 75 15.10 3.87 8.27
CA GLU A 75 14.02 2.92 8.57
C GLU A 75 12.63 3.57 8.38
N ARG A 76 12.45 4.76 8.97
CA ARG A 76 11.21 5.54 8.83
C ARG A 76 10.96 5.98 7.39
N LYS A 77 11.98 6.53 6.70
CA LYS A 77 11.79 6.97 5.31
C LYS A 77 11.50 5.80 4.40
N MET A 78 12.13 4.65 4.61
CA MET A 78 11.86 3.46 3.81
C MET A 78 10.45 2.94 3.99
N ARG A 79 9.89 2.98 5.21
CA ARG A 79 8.48 2.66 5.43
C ARG A 79 7.55 3.63 4.71
N ASN A 80 7.82 4.93 4.82
CA ASN A 80 7.05 5.95 4.11
C ASN A 80 7.11 5.75 2.59
N PHE A 81 8.28 5.42 2.04
CA PHE A 81 8.43 5.11 0.61
C PHE A 81 7.65 3.86 0.20
N CYS A 82 7.75 2.76 0.96
CA CYS A 82 6.99 1.53 0.69
C CYS A 82 5.48 1.81 0.67
N PHE A 83 4.98 2.54 1.67
CA PHE A 83 3.59 2.97 1.77
C PHE A 83 3.15 3.83 0.57
N ILE A 84 3.96 4.83 0.19
CA ILE A 84 3.67 5.68 -0.98
C ILE A 84 3.64 4.84 -2.25
N MET A 85 4.60 3.94 -2.45
CA MET A 85 4.71 3.10 -3.64
C MET A 85 3.51 2.16 -3.80
N HIS A 86 3.01 1.56 -2.72
CA HIS A 86 1.78 0.77 -2.75
C HIS A 86 0.58 1.58 -3.25
N LEU A 87 0.38 2.79 -2.71
CA LEU A 87 -0.72 3.65 -3.14
C LEU A 87 -0.54 4.17 -4.57
N SER A 88 0.68 4.48 -5.00
CA SER A 88 0.97 4.87 -6.38
C SER A 88 0.70 3.74 -7.36
N ASN A 89 1.08 2.51 -7.02
CA ASN A 89 0.78 1.33 -7.83
C ASN A 89 -0.74 1.06 -7.88
N PHE A 90 -1.45 1.24 -6.76
CA PHE A 90 -2.91 1.16 -6.75
C PHE A 90 -3.59 2.20 -7.66
N GLU A 91 -3.09 3.43 -7.73
CA GLU A 91 -3.62 4.44 -8.65
C GLU A 91 -3.44 4.03 -10.12
N GLU A 92 -2.30 3.42 -10.47
CA GLU A 92 -2.06 2.89 -11.82
C GLU A 92 -3.00 1.72 -12.14
N ILE A 93 -3.14 0.75 -11.22
CA ILE A 93 -4.12 -0.33 -11.36
C ILE A 93 -5.53 0.23 -11.55
N SER A 94 -5.90 1.24 -10.75
CA SER A 94 -7.20 1.89 -10.81
C SER A 94 -7.44 2.59 -12.16
N PHE A 95 -6.40 3.21 -12.73
CA PHE A 95 -6.44 3.77 -14.08
C PHE A 95 -6.70 2.69 -15.12
N LEU A 96 -6.00 1.56 -15.05
CA LEU A 96 -6.19 0.42 -15.95
C LEU A 96 -7.59 -0.19 -15.83
N VAL A 97 -8.13 -0.31 -14.61
CA VAL A 97 -9.52 -0.76 -14.37
C VAL A 97 -10.52 0.18 -15.04
N CYS A 98 -10.39 1.50 -14.87
CA CYS A 98 -11.25 2.46 -15.56
C CYS A 98 -11.14 2.33 -17.08
N LYS A 99 -9.93 2.16 -17.62
CA LYS A 99 -9.69 1.97 -19.05
C LYS A 99 -10.36 0.71 -19.59
N GLU A 100 -10.23 -0.42 -18.89
CA GLU A 100 -10.88 -1.70 -19.23
C GLU A 100 -12.41 -1.54 -19.23
N LYS A 101 -12.96 -0.85 -18.23
CA LYS A 101 -14.40 -0.61 -18.10
C LYS A 101 -14.93 0.54 -18.96
N LYS A 102 -14.06 1.16 -19.78
CA LYS A 102 -14.38 2.32 -20.62
C LYS A 102 -15.02 3.48 -19.84
N GLU A 103 -14.58 3.64 -18.59
CA GLU A 103 -15.08 4.68 -17.70
C GLU A 103 -14.22 5.95 -17.77
N THR A 104 -14.88 7.11 -17.81
CA THR A 104 -14.18 8.39 -17.83
C THR A 104 -13.75 8.77 -16.42
N ILE A 105 -12.45 9.01 -16.25
CA ILE A 105 -11.89 9.46 -14.97
C ILE A 105 -12.11 10.97 -14.83
N ASN A 106 -12.66 11.39 -13.69
CA ASN A 106 -12.77 12.79 -13.36
C ASN A 106 -11.37 13.37 -13.07
N LYS A 107 -10.84 14.18 -14.00
CA LYS A 107 -9.52 14.81 -13.89
C LYS A 107 -9.47 15.98 -12.91
N ALA A 108 -10.61 16.49 -12.45
CA ALA A 108 -10.66 17.62 -11.53
C ALA A 108 -10.36 17.24 -10.07
N THR A 109 -10.37 15.93 -9.75
CA THR A 109 -10.04 15.43 -8.42
C THR A 109 -8.70 14.70 -8.44
N SER A 110 -7.80 15.07 -7.52
CA SER A 110 -6.52 14.39 -7.32
C SER A 110 -6.61 13.20 -6.37
N SER A 111 -7.83 12.85 -5.91
CA SER A 111 -8.06 11.76 -4.98
C SER A 111 -8.30 10.42 -5.70
N ILE A 112 -7.96 9.30 -5.07
CA ILE A 112 -8.30 7.94 -5.54
C ILE A 112 -9.80 7.74 -5.76
N ILE A 113 -10.66 8.55 -5.13
CA ILE A 113 -12.12 8.53 -5.34
C ILE A 113 -12.51 8.75 -6.81
N ARG A 114 -11.63 9.37 -7.61
CA ARG A 114 -11.82 9.57 -9.05
C ARG A 114 -12.00 8.26 -9.83
N PHE A 115 -11.53 7.15 -9.28
CA PHE A 115 -11.61 5.82 -9.88
C PHE A 115 -12.81 4.99 -9.39
N LYS A 116 -13.62 5.53 -8.47
CA LYS A 116 -14.76 4.82 -7.83
C LYS A 116 -15.62 4.09 -8.86
N LYS A 117 -16.02 4.79 -9.93
CA LYS A 117 -16.95 4.24 -10.92
C LYS A 117 -16.37 3.05 -11.69
N GLY A 118 -15.08 3.08 -12.04
CA GLY A 118 -14.43 1.93 -12.68
C GLY A 118 -14.38 0.72 -11.75
N TRP A 119 -14.05 0.94 -10.48
CA TRP A 119 -14.05 -0.11 -9.47
C TRP A 119 -15.44 -0.68 -9.18
N SER A 120 -16.48 0.16 -9.12
CA SER A 120 -17.86 -0.31 -9.00
C SER A 120 -18.31 -1.16 -10.19
N LEU A 121 -17.92 -0.79 -11.40
CA LEU A 121 -18.20 -1.59 -12.60
C LEU A 121 -17.42 -2.92 -12.61
N LYS A 122 -16.22 -2.95 -12.04
CA LYS A 122 -15.46 -4.19 -11.86
C LYS A 122 -16.11 -5.10 -10.82
N ALA A 123 -16.45 -4.56 -9.65
CA ALA A 123 -17.02 -5.30 -8.53
C ALA A 123 -18.47 -5.73 -8.74
N GLY A 124 -19.22 -5.03 -9.61
CA GLY A 124 -20.66 -5.22 -9.76
C GLY A 124 -21.47 -4.66 -8.58
N CYS A 125 -20.86 -3.83 -7.73
CA CYS A 125 -21.48 -3.23 -6.56
C CYS A 125 -20.92 -1.82 -6.28
N ASP A 126 -21.52 -1.12 -5.32
CA ASP A 126 -20.97 0.16 -4.84
C ASP A 126 -19.76 -0.09 -3.94
N VAL A 127 -18.58 0.34 -4.38
CA VAL A 127 -17.32 0.05 -3.69
C VAL A 127 -17.13 0.84 -2.41
N GLU A 128 -17.91 1.91 -2.20
CA GLU A 128 -17.93 2.61 -0.90
C GLU A 128 -18.47 1.74 0.25
N LYS A 129 -19.15 0.64 -0.08
CA LYS A 129 -19.58 -0.36 0.91
C LYS A 129 -18.47 -1.35 1.27
N LEU A 130 -17.35 -1.35 0.55
CA LEU A 130 -16.23 -2.26 0.78
C LEU A 130 -15.25 -1.65 1.78
N THR A 131 -14.91 -2.43 2.81
CA THR A 131 -13.96 -2.03 3.85
C THR A 131 -12.58 -1.70 3.27
N ASP A 132 -12.12 -2.45 2.28
CA ASP A 132 -10.81 -2.27 1.65
C ASP A 132 -10.72 -0.95 0.89
N TRP A 133 -11.76 -0.60 0.13
CA TRP A 133 -11.83 0.70 -0.55
C TRP A 133 -11.76 1.87 0.45
N ASN A 134 -12.52 1.78 1.54
CA ASN A 134 -12.49 2.79 2.60
C ASN A 134 -11.14 2.86 3.32
N THR A 135 -10.48 1.72 3.50
CA THR A 135 -9.10 1.66 4.03
C THR A 135 -8.15 2.46 3.13
N LEU A 136 -8.24 2.32 1.80
CA LEU A 136 -7.39 3.07 0.88
C LEU A 136 -7.72 4.57 0.85
N LEU A 137 -8.99 4.96 1.00
CA LEU A 137 -9.37 6.38 1.11
C LEU A 137 -8.79 7.03 2.37
N LYS A 138 -8.69 6.29 3.48
CA LYS A 138 -8.02 6.76 4.70
C LYS A 138 -6.50 6.84 4.49
N ALA A 139 -5.92 5.80 3.91
CA ALA A 139 -4.49 5.73 3.61
C ALA A 139 -4.05 6.90 2.70
N GLU A 140 -4.86 7.30 1.73
CA GLU A 140 -4.59 8.49 0.91
C GLU A 140 -4.45 9.77 1.75
N LYS A 141 -5.28 9.97 2.78
CA LYS A 141 -5.17 11.16 3.64
C LYS A 141 -3.86 11.16 4.42
N VAL A 142 -3.43 9.98 4.88
CA VAL A 142 -2.12 9.79 5.53
C VAL A 142 -0.99 10.06 4.54
N ARG A 143 -1.05 9.53 3.32
CA ARG A 143 -0.10 9.81 2.23
C ARG A 143 0.02 11.30 1.94
N ASN A 144 -1.11 12.00 1.86
CA ASN A 144 -1.13 13.44 1.61
C ASN A 144 -0.46 14.22 2.74
N CYS A 145 -0.57 13.77 4.00
CA CYS A 145 0.19 14.34 5.11
C CYS A 145 1.70 14.09 4.94
N ILE A 146 2.09 12.89 4.55
CA ILE A 146 3.51 12.56 4.33
C ILE A 146 4.11 13.44 3.22
N LEU A 147 3.44 13.51 2.07
CA LEU A 147 3.94 14.20 0.87
C LEU A 147 3.90 15.73 0.99
N HIS A 148 2.83 16.31 1.54
CA HIS A 148 2.60 17.76 1.48
C HIS A 148 2.84 18.49 2.80
N ALA A 149 2.84 17.77 3.91
CA ALA A 149 3.06 18.32 5.24
C ALA A 149 4.34 17.77 5.88
N CYS A 150 5.18 17.06 5.11
CA CYS A 150 6.39 16.40 5.59
C CYS A 150 6.10 15.57 6.84
N GLU A 151 5.05 14.76 6.81
CA GLU A 151 4.54 13.93 7.93
C GLU A 151 3.95 14.71 9.12
N ARG A 152 4.08 16.04 9.18
CA ARG A 152 3.68 16.85 10.35
C ARG A 152 2.19 17.14 10.34
N VAL A 153 1.47 16.61 11.33
CA VAL A 153 0.01 16.79 11.47
C VAL A 153 -0.38 18.26 11.60
N SER A 154 0.43 19.04 12.33
CA SER A 154 0.22 20.48 12.54
C SER A 154 0.31 21.32 11.26
N LEU A 155 1.00 20.83 10.22
CA LEU A 155 1.11 21.53 8.93
C LEU A 155 -0.03 21.19 7.98
N VAL A 156 -0.87 20.21 8.31
CA VAL A 156 -2.09 19.91 7.55
C VAL A 156 -3.12 21.01 7.80
N SER A 157 -3.80 21.45 6.75
CA SER A 157 -4.83 22.49 6.85
C SER A 157 -5.98 22.06 7.76
N GLU A 158 -6.55 23.01 8.51
CA GLU A 158 -7.58 22.74 9.51
C GLU A 158 -8.77 21.95 8.95
N LYS A 159 -9.21 22.27 7.73
CA LYS A 159 -10.29 21.56 7.02
C LYS A 159 -10.02 20.06 6.86
N ARG A 160 -8.76 19.65 6.75
CA ARG A 160 -8.34 18.25 6.52
C ARG A 160 -7.81 17.58 7.79
N ARG A 161 -7.30 18.37 8.75
CA ARG A 161 -6.63 17.90 9.96
C ARG A 161 -7.52 17.02 10.82
N LYS A 162 -8.75 17.43 11.11
CA LYS A 162 -9.70 16.65 11.93
C LYS A 162 -9.94 15.24 11.38
N GLY A 163 -10.07 15.13 10.05
CA GLY A 163 -10.23 13.84 9.39
C GLY A 163 -8.99 12.96 9.46
N LEU A 164 -7.80 13.57 9.43
CA LEU A 164 -6.53 12.85 9.62
C LEU A 164 -6.33 12.40 11.06
N GLU A 165 -6.63 13.25 12.05
CA GLU A 165 -6.55 12.92 13.48
C GLU A 165 -7.49 11.77 13.86
N ALA A 166 -8.70 11.76 13.28
CA ALA A 166 -9.63 10.64 13.44
C ALA A 166 -9.03 9.32 12.91
N ILE A 167 -8.37 9.36 11.75
CA ILE A 167 -7.69 8.18 11.18
C ILE A 167 -6.52 7.75 12.05
N ILE A 168 -5.68 8.69 12.52
CA ILE A 168 -4.56 8.38 13.40
C ILE A 168 -5.04 7.62 14.64
N LYS A 169 -6.15 8.07 15.24
CA LYS A 169 -6.76 7.42 16.40
C LYS A 169 -7.35 6.05 16.05
N GLU A 170 -8.12 5.96 14.97
CA GLU A 170 -8.79 4.72 14.54
C GLU A 170 -7.78 3.61 14.20
N GLU A 171 -6.71 3.99 13.51
CA GLU A 171 -5.66 3.10 13.00
C GLU A 171 -4.52 2.89 14.00
N ASN A 172 -4.61 3.49 15.19
CA ASN A 172 -3.56 3.47 16.22
C ASN A 172 -2.18 3.87 15.69
N LEU A 173 -2.12 4.89 14.82
CA LEU A 173 -0.86 5.39 14.27
C LEU A 173 -0.10 6.19 15.33
N THR A 174 1.20 5.94 15.44
CA THR A 174 2.07 6.70 16.33
C THR A 174 2.35 8.10 15.77
N VAL A 175 2.34 9.10 16.65
CA VAL A 175 2.76 10.47 16.33
C VAL A 175 3.93 10.84 17.24
N SER A 176 5.14 10.89 16.67
CA SER A 176 6.35 11.27 17.37
C SER A 176 6.85 12.63 16.90
N SER A 177 7.11 13.55 17.83
CA SER A 177 7.53 14.92 17.52
C SER A 177 6.61 15.63 16.50
N GLY A 178 5.30 15.34 16.59
CA GLY A 178 4.26 15.87 15.68
C GLY A 178 4.23 15.23 14.29
N ARG A 179 5.05 14.21 14.01
CA ARG A 179 5.10 13.47 12.74
C ARG A 179 4.39 12.14 12.86
N ILE A 180 3.58 11.80 11.86
CA ILE A 180 2.99 10.46 11.74
C ILE A 180 4.10 9.46 11.43
N GLU A 181 4.07 8.33 12.12
CA GLU A 181 4.95 7.19 11.87
C GLU A 181 4.15 6.03 11.27
N ILE A 182 4.55 5.60 10.08
CA ILE A 182 3.96 4.43 9.42
C ILE A 182 4.58 3.18 10.01
N THR A 183 3.73 2.28 10.50
CA THR A 183 4.13 0.96 11.02
C THR A 183 4.09 -0.09 9.91
N VAL A 184 4.74 -1.23 10.15
CA VAL A 184 4.67 -2.39 9.25
C VAL A 184 3.24 -2.90 9.13
N ASP A 185 2.54 -3.03 10.25
CA ASP A 185 1.13 -3.48 10.27
C ASP A 185 0.21 -2.60 9.42
N TYR A 186 0.43 -1.28 9.44
CA TYR A 186 -0.35 -0.37 8.61
C TYR A 186 -0.01 -0.49 7.12
N ILE A 187 1.27 -0.73 6.77
CA ILE A 187 1.69 -1.03 5.38
C ILE A 187 1.02 -2.32 4.91
N ASP A 188 1.04 -3.38 5.73
CA ASP A 188 0.45 -4.66 5.39
C ASP A 188 -1.08 -4.56 5.27
N LYS A 189 -1.73 -3.78 6.14
CA LYS A 189 -3.17 -3.48 6.02
C LYS A 189 -3.50 -2.83 4.67
N VAL A 190 -2.73 -1.82 4.26
CA VAL A 190 -2.95 -1.13 2.96
C VAL A 190 -2.65 -2.05 1.79
N LYS A 191 -1.55 -2.79 1.85
CA LYS A 191 -1.19 -3.80 0.85
C LYS A 191 -2.32 -4.81 0.68
N ASN A 192 -2.83 -5.37 1.78
CA ASN A 192 -3.88 -6.37 1.75
C ASN A 192 -5.18 -5.79 1.16
N ALA A 193 -5.56 -4.57 1.55
CA ALA A 193 -6.71 -3.90 0.96
C ALA A 193 -6.58 -3.73 -0.58
N ILE A 194 -5.38 -3.44 -1.09
CA ILE A 194 -5.13 -3.42 -2.54
C ILE A 194 -5.35 -4.81 -3.15
N LEU A 195 -4.79 -5.84 -2.54
CA LEU A 195 -4.88 -7.22 -3.05
C LEU A 195 -6.33 -7.72 -3.05
N GLU A 196 -7.10 -7.45 -1.99
CA GLU A 196 -8.52 -7.79 -1.93
C GLU A 196 -9.31 -7.13 -3.06
N LEU A 197 -9.07 -5.85 -3.34
CA LEU A 197 -9.70 -5.16 -4.46
C LEU A 197 -9.27 -5.76 -5.81
N VAL A 198 -7.97 -6.02 -6.01
CA VAL A 198 -7.46 -6.62 -7.26
C VAL A 198 -8.14 -7.95 -7.56
N ASN A 199 -8.35 -8.77 -6.52
CA ASN A 199 -8.99 -10.08 -6.55
C ASN A 199 -10.52 -10.04 -6.59
N LEU A 200 -11.16 -8.86 -6.65
CA LEU A 200 -12.61 -8.79 -6.82
C LEU A 200 -13.02 -9.47 -8.13
N ASP A 201 -13.69 -10.61 -7.98
CA ASP A 201 -14.27 -11.35 -9.08
C ASP A 201 -15.44 -10.57 -9.70
N ARG A 202 -15.54 -10.62 -11.03
CA ARG A 202 -16.68 -10.07 -11.77
C ARG A 202 -17.94 -10.89 -11.46
N GLY A 203 -18.65 -10.60 -10.37
CA GLY A 203 -20.05 -11.00 -10.20
C GLY A 203 -20.39 -12.46 -10.52
N GLY A 204 -19.46 -13.40 -10.33
CA GLY A 204 -19.79 -14.81 -10.26
C GLY A 204 -20.36 -15.02 -8.87
N LYS A 205 -21.69 -15.22 -8.79
CA LYS A 205 -22.40 -15.60 -7.56
C LYS A 205 -21.52 -16.59 -6.76
N SER A 206 -20.88 -16.13 -5.70
CA SER A 206 -20.45 -17.02 -4.64
C SER A 206 -21.71 -17.43 -3.89
N GLY A 207 -22.38 -18.44 -4.44
CA GLY A 207 -23.29 -19.26 -3.66
C GLY A 207 -22.47 -20.01 -2.62
N PHE A 208 -22.10 -19.31 -1.53
CA PHE A 208 -21.83 -19.97 -0.26
C PHE A 208 -23.19 -20.28 0.37
N GLY A 209 -23.85 -21.26 -0.23
CA GLY A 209 -24.83 -22.09 0.46
C GLY A 209 -24.06 -23.19 1.18
N SER A 210 -23.97 -23.06 2.49
CA SER A 210 -23.83 -24.17 3.43
C SER A 210 -24.78 -23.81 4.56
N SER A 211 -26.09 -24.01 4.37
CA SER A 211 -26.81 -25.21 4.83
C SER A 211 -26.54 -25.49 6.30
N ASP A 212 -27.52 -25.12 7.12
CA ASP A 212 -27.83 -25.83 8.35
C ASP A 212 -27.75 -27.34 8.09
N GLN A 213 -26.88 -28.02 8.84
CA GLN A 213 -27.08 -29.34 9.44
C GLN A 213 -25.98 -29.61 10.45
#